data_AF-A0A0G0KA34-F1
#
_entry.id   AF-A0A0G0KA34-F1
#
_cell.length_a   1.000
_cell.length_b   1.000
_cell.length_c   1.000
_cell.angle_alpha   90.00
_cell.angle_beta   90.00
_cell.angle_gamma   90.00
#
_symmetry.space_group_name_H-M   'P 1'
#
loop_
_entity.id
_entity.type
_entity.pdbx_description
1 polymer ?
#
loop_
_entity_poly.entity_id
_entity_poly.type
_entity_poly.pdbx_seq_one_letter_code
_entity_poly.pdbx_strand_id
1 'polypeptide(L)' 'MRARLVVEDAIFQWELYHPGERMTYTRLAQEANIPLSTLNRMRRQVKRINLKKLDALAQVLDYEPADMLEFKD' A
#
# COMPACT_ATOMS: atom_id res chain seq x y z
N MET A 1 -14.22 -8.65 11.73
CA MET A 1 -13.05 -8.72 10.83
C MET A 1 -13.11 -7.70 9.70
N ARG A 2 -12.65 -6.49 10.00
CA ARG A 2 -12.33 -5.46 9.02
C ARG A 2 -10.81 -5.46 8.86
N ALA A 3 -10.31 -5.14 7.68
CA ALA A 3 -8.87 -4.99 7.45
C ALA A 3 -8.58 -3.58 6.94
N ARG A 4 -7.37 -3.10 7.19
CA ARG A 4 -6.86 -1.88 6.58
C ARG A 4 -5.48 -2.11 5.99
N LEU A 5 -5.18 -1.35 4.96
CA LEU A 5 -3.87 -1.31 4.35
C LEU A 5 -2.94 -0.42 5.19
N VAL A 6 -1.77 -0.94 5.53
CA VAL A 6 -0.68 -0.21 6.18
C VAL A 6 0.49 -0.24 5.19
N VAL A 7 1.06 0.93 4.91
CA VAL A 7 2.10 1.08 3.87
C VAL A 7 3.31 1.84 4.37
N GLU A 8 3.26 2.34 5.60
CA GLU A 8 4.28 3.23 6.17
C GLU A 8 5.63 2.53 6.26
N ASP A 9 5.67 1.30 6.78
CA ASP A 9 6.89 0.51 6.88
C ASP A 9 7.42 0.11 5.49
N ALA A 10 6.52 -0.28 4.57
CA ALA A 10 6.88 -0.63 3.20
C ALA A 10 7.45 0.58 2.42
N ILE A 11 6.86 1.76 2.58
CA ILE A 11 7.37 3.01 2.01
C ILE A 11 8.74 3.34 2.59
N PHE A 12 8.89 3.22 3.91
CA PHE A 12 10.17 3.49 4.57
C PHE A 12 11.27 2.56 4.03
N GLN A 13 10.99 1.26 3.92
CA GLN A 13 11.92 0.29 3.34
C GLN A 13 12.27 0.64 1.89
N TRP A 14 11.27 0.93 1.06
CA TRP A 14 11.50 1.31 -0.33
C TRP A 14 12.41 2.54 -0.46
N GLU A 15 12.20 3.57 0.37
CA GLU A 15 13.00 4.80 0.35
C GLU A 15 14.45 4.57 0.80
N LEU A 16 14.73 3.57 1.65
CA LEU A 16 16.09 3.17 2.00
C LEU A 16 16.87 2.61 0.80
N TYR A 17 16.19 1.89 -0.10
CA TYR A 17 16.78 1.35 -1.31
C TYR A 17 16.82 2.35 -2.48
N HIS A 18 16.09 3.45 -2.38
CA HIS A 18 16.01 4.52 -3.39
C HIS A 18 16.42 5.88 -2.78
N PRO A 19 17.71 6.04 -2.40
CA PRO A 19 18.17 7.21 -1.67
C PRO A 19 17.98 8.50 -2.47
N GLY A 20 17.36 9.50 -1.83
CA GLY A 20 17.05 10.79 -2.44
C GLY A 20 15.71 10.84 -3.18
N GLU A 21 15.04 9.69 -3.32
CA GLU A 21 13.67 9.63 -3.81
C GLU A 21 12.66 9.66 -2.67
N ARG A 22 11.44 10.12 -2.98
CA ARG A 22 10.31 10.11 -2.04
C ARG A 22 9.14 9.33 -2.63
N MET A 23 8.64 8.36 -1.88
CA MET A 23 7.47 7.58 -2.23
C MET A 23 6.22 8.19 -1.59
N THR A 24 5.62 9.15 -2.29
CA THR A 24 4.34 9.74 -1.87
C THR A 24 3.17 8.81 -2.18
N TYR A 25 2.05 8.93 -1.47
CA TYR A 25 0.86 8.15 -1.81
C TYR A 25 0.34 8.40 -3.23
N THR A 26 0.49 9.62 -3.75
CA THR A 26 0.13 9.94 -5.14
C THR A 26 1.01 9.16 -6.12
N ARG A 27 2.32 9.13 -5.87
CA ARG A 27 3.29 8.39 -6.68
C ARG A 27 3.01 6.89 -6.61
N LEU A 28 2.87 6.34 -5.40
CA LEU A 28 2.54 4.93 -5.18
C LEU A 28 1.26 4.52 -5.92
N ALA A 29 0.21 5.35 -5.82
CA ALA A 29 -1.05 5.09 -6.52
C ALA A 29 -0.87 5.12 -8.06
N GLN A 30 -0.09 6.07 -8.56
CA GLN A 30 0.21 6.19 -9.98
C GLN A 30 1.03 4.99 -10.50
N GLU A 31 2.09 4.60 -9.80
CA GLU A 31 2.94 3.46 -10.18
C GLU A 31 2.19 2.12 -10.09
N ALA A 32 1.33 1.95 -9.08
CA ALA A 32 0.48 0.76 -8.94
C ALA A 32 -0.74 0.77 -9.87
N ASN A 33 -0.89 1.81 -10.71
CA ASN A 33 -2.04 2.03 -11.58
C ASN A 33 -3.39 1.89 -10.85
N ILE A 34 -3.49 2.50 -9.67
CA ILE A 34 -4.73 2.57 -8.90
C ILE A 34 -5.12 4.04 -8.61
N PRO A 35 -6.42 4.37 -8.57
CA PRO A 35 -6.82 5.71 -8.17
C PRO A 35 -6.37 6.01 -6.73
N LEU A 36 -5.79 7.20 -6.49
CA LEU A 36 -5.39 7.64 -5.14
C LEU A 36 -6.55 7.57 -4.13
N SER A 37 -7.78 7.85 -4.57
CA SER A 37 -8.99 7.69 -3.75
C SER A 37 -9.24 6.25 -3.31
N THR A 38 -8.86 5.27 -4.13
CA THR A 38 -8.92 3.85 -3.80
C THR A 38 -7.86 3.50 -2.76
N LEU A 39 -6.61 3.93 -2.94
CA LEU A 39 -5.54 3.74 -1.97
C LEU A 39 -5.93 4.31 -0.59
N ASN A 40 -6.41 5.55 -0.55
CA ASN A 40 -6.85 6.20 0.68
C ASN A 40 -8.02 5.47 1.35
N ARG A 41 -8.93 4.85 0.57
CA ARG A 41 -10.02 4.04 1.11
C ARG A 41 -9.49 2.75 1.75
N MET A 42 -8.57 2.07 1.07
CA MET A 42 -7.93 0.85 1.56
C MET A 42 -7.18 1.09 2.88
N ARG A 43 -6.50 2.24 3.01
CA ARG A 43 -5.79 2.63 4.25
C ARG A 43 -6.70 2.95 5.43
N ARG A 44 -7.91 3.47 5.19
CA ARG A 44 -8.85 3.81 6.28
C ARG A 44 -9.48 2.56 6.85
N GLN A 45 -10.21 1.81 6.01
CA GLN A 45 -10.88 0.58 6.38
C GLN A 45 -11.56 -0.01 5.15
N VAL A 46 -11.48 -1.32 4.99
CA VAL A 46 -12.24 -2.03 3.96
C VAL A 46 -12.92 -3.28 4.53
N LYS A 47 -14.17 -3.49 4.10
CA LYS A 47 -14.92 -4.73 4.42
C LYS A 47 -14.36 -5.94 3.66
N ARG A 48 -13.79 -5.69 2.47
CA ARG A 48 -13.15 -6.70 1.63
C ARG A 48 -11.94 -6.06 0.94
N ILE A 49 -10.79 -6.71 1.06
CA ILE A 49 -9.58 -6.31 0.36
C ILE A 49 -9.63 -6.86 -1.06
N ASN A 50 -9.33 -6.01 -2.03
CA ASN A 50 -9.12 -6.45 -3.39
C ASN A 50 -7.66 -6.90 -3.52
N LEU A 51 -7.44 -8.21 -3.57
CA LEU A 51 -6.11 -8.82 -3.62
C LEU A 51 -5.29 -8.30 -4.81
N LYS A 52 -5.89 -8.15 -5.99
CA LYS A 52 -5.17 -7.61 -7.17
C LYS A 52 -4.60 -6.21 -6.93
N LYS A 53 -5.32 -5.37 -6.17
CA LYS A 53 -4.86 -4.00 -5.84
C LYS A 53 -3.81 -4.01 -4.74
N LEU A 54 -3.91 -4.96 -3.82
CA LEU A 54 -2.90 -5.18 -2.79
C LEU A 54 -1.60 -5.63 -3.45
N ASP A 55 -1.65 -6.64 -4.33
CA ASP A 55 -0.49 -7.16 -5.06
C ASP A 55 0.17 -6.08 -5.92
N ALA A 56 -0.61 -5.23 -6.59
CA ALA A 56 -0.07 -4.12 -7.37
C ALA A 56 0.70 -3.11 -6.51
N LEU A 57 0.22 -2.81 -5.29
CA LEU A 57 0.89 -1.92 -4.36
C LEU A 57 2.15 -2.56 -3.77
N ALA A 58 2.05 -3.83 -3.39
CA ALA A 58 3.15 -4.64 -2.90
C ALA A 58 4.29 -4.73 -3.90
N GLN A 59 3.97 -4.93 -5.19
CA GLN A 59 4.97 -5.00 -6.26
C GLN A 59 5.71 -3.68 -6.46
N VAL A 60 5.05 -2.53 -6.33
CA VAL A 60 5.71 -1.21 -6.42
C VAL A 60 6.68 -1.00 -5.25
N LEU A 61 6.28 -1.43 -4.06
CA LEU A 61 7.06 -1.25 -2.84
C LEU A 61 8.10 -2.36 -2.60
N ASP A 62 8.15 -3.37 -3.48
CA ASP A 62 8.93 -4.60 -3.28
C ASP A 62 8.73 -5.19 -1.88
N TYR A 63 7.47 -5.37 -1.50
CA TYR A 63 7.06 -5.72 -0.15
C TYR A 63 6.03 -6.85 -0.13
N GLU A 64 5.99 -7.66 0.93
CA GLU A 64 5.07 -8.79 1.02
C GLU A 64 3.61 -8.28 1.23
N PRO A 65 2.65 -8.67 0.36
CA PRO A 65 1.25 -8.25 0.46
C PRO A 65 0.61 -8.47 1.84
N ALA A 66 0.93 -9.58 2.50
CA ALA A 66 0.35 -9.94 3.79
C ALA A 66 0.77 -9.00 4.92
N ASP A 67 2.02 -8.53 4.88
CA ASP A 67 2.60 -7.63 5.89
C ASP A 67 2.04 -6.20 5.75
N MET A 68 1.42 -5.87 4.62
CA MET A 68 0.73 -4.61 4.40
C MET A 68 -0.69 -4.58 4.97
N LEU A 69 -1.13 -5.63 5.67
CA LEU A 69 -2.49 -5.76 6.19
C LEU A 69 -2.55 -5.77 7.71
N GLU A 70 -3.41 -4.91 8.25
CA GLU A 70 -3.78 -4.96 9.67
C GLU A 70 -5.25 -5.34 9.82
N PHE A 71 -5.50 -6.40 10.59
CA PHE A 71 -6.84 -6.88 10.90
C PHE A 71 -7.32 -6.25 12.21
N LYS A 72 -8.52 -5.69 12.17
CA LYS A 72 -9.25 -5.22 13.36
C LYS A 72 -10.49 -6.10 13.55
N ASP A 73 -10.66 -6.59 14.76
CA ASP A 73 -11.82 -7.39 15.17
C ASP A 73 -13.13 -6.62 14.94
#